data_AF-A0A7C8M3V9-F1
#
_entry.id   AF-A0A7C8M3V9-F1
#
_cell.length_a   1.000
_cell.length_b   1.000
_cell.length_c   1.000
_cell.angle_alpha   90.00
_cell.angle_beta   90.00
_cell.angle_gamma   90.00
#
_symmetry.space_group_name_H-M   'P 1'
#
loop_
_entity.id
_entity.type
_entity.pdbx_description
1 polymer ?
#
loop_
_entity_poly.entity_id
_entity_poly.type
_entity_poly.pdbx_seq_one_letter_code
_entity_poly.pdbx_strand_id
1 'polypeptide(L)'
;MPPVPCVICKTNRALILRPKDHSKLCKTCFIRVFETEIHHTITTNKLFYRGEKVAIGASGGKDSTVLASVLKTLNERYDYGVELILLSIDEGIKGYRDDSLETVKRNAQQYEMALTIIGYDELYGWTMDQVVEQVGKKGNCTYCGVFRRQALDRGAARLGVKHVVTGHNADDIAETVLMNLLRGDLPRLSRTTSIITSTPSAVSADPDSHTNIKRSKPLKYAYEKEIVLYAHHKNLDYFSTECLYSPEAFRGSARALIKNLERVRPSAILDVVRSGEDMAKLVPGNGGGCEGSCSSSVPVAEEEEGGCGSSNGRTTGGEMATMETHLAQNDAASEHNLELEITSSNLPSQRHERHDSGPAPRTPGQIGKKPKAPISTARKPPKQVMGQCKRCGYLSSQDICKACVLLEGLNKNRPKNVIEVVYDGDAQEAEVQRVTNGLKKAQIEAD
;
A
#
# COMPACT_ATOMS: atom_id res chain seq x y z
N MET A 1 -14.07 25.54 37.09
CA MET A 1 -15.09 24.64 36.50
C MET A 1 -14.97 23.27 37.16
N PRO A 2 -16.06 22.66 37.65
CA PRO A 2 -16.00 21.30 38.19
C PRO A 2 -15.55 20.31 37.11
N PRO A 3 -14.79 19.26 37.47
CA PRO A 3 -14.31 18.28 36.51
C PRO A 3 -15.48 17.59 35.83
N VAL A 4 -15.52 17.63 34.50
CA VAL A 4 -16.59 16.99 33.74
C VAL A 4 -16.47 15.46 33.95
N PRO A 5 -17.54 14.79 34.42
CA PRO A 5 -17.51 13.35 34.61
C PRO A 5 -17.51 12.62 33.25
N CYS A 6 -16.98 11.40 33.25
CA CYS A 6 -17.02 10.52 32.10
C CYS A 6 -18.45 10.16 31.71
N VAL A 7 -18.77 10.21 30.42
CA VAL A 7 -20.12 9.91 29.89
C VAL A 7 -20.56 8.47 30.21
N ILE A 8 -19.62 7.52 30.22
CA ILE A 8 -19.92 6.09 30.41
C ILE A 8 -20.01 5.72 31.88
N CYS A 9 -18.97 5.98 32.67
CA CYS A 9 -18.96 5.54 34.07
C CYS A 9 -19.57 6.56 35.04
N LYS A 10 -19.72 7.83 34.67
CA LYS A 10 -20.24 8.94 35.49
C LYS A 10 -19.52 9.22 36.83
N THR A 11 -18.62 8.34 37.26
CA THR A 11 -17.87 8.45 38.52
C THR A 11 -16.49 9.08 38.32
N ASN A 12 -15.78 8.67 37.27
CA ASN A 12 -14.41 9.14 37.02
C ASN A 12 -14.40 10.45 36.23
N ARG A 13 -13.38 11.28 36.46
CA ARG A 13 -13.11 12.48 35.65
C ARG A 13 -12.83 12.10 34.20
N ALA A 14 -13.42 12.83 33.26
CA ALA A 14 -13.08 12.72 31.85
C ALA A 14 -11.71 13.35 31.59
N LEU A 15 -10.82 12.59 30.94
CA LEU A 15 -9.47 13.01 30.57
C LEU A 15 -9.31 13.11 29.05
N ILE A 16 -10.15 12.41 28.30
CA ILE A 16 -10.01 12.22 26.86
C ILE A 16 -11.28 12.77 26.19
N LEU A 17 -11.08 13.58 25.15
CA LEU A 17 -12.12 13.93 24.20
C LEU A 17 -11.98 12.99 23.00
N ARG A 18 -12.97 12.13 22.79
CA ARG A 18 -12.92 11.14 21.73
C ARG A 18 -12.99 11.82 20.35
N PRO A 19 -12.06 11.56 19.41
CA PRO A 19 -12.05 12.22 18.10
C PRO A 19 -13.32 11.96 17.26
N LYS A 20 -13.89 10.74 17.33
CA LYS A 20 -15.00 10.30 16.47
C LYS A 20 -16.34 10.99 16.76
N ASP A 21 -16.67 11.20 18.03
CA ASP A 21 -17.99 11.66 18.50
C ASP A 21 -17.93 12.79 19.53
N HIS A 22 -16.73 13.28 19.87
CA HIS A 22 -16.48 14.26 20.92
C HIS A 22 -17.03 13.86 22.30
N SER A 23 -17.19 12.56 22.56
CA SER A 23 -17.56 12.06 23.88
C SER A 23 -16.41 12.26 24.88
N LYS A 24 -16.76 12.68 26.09
CA LYS A 24 -15.79 12.91 27.18
C LYS A 24 -15.64 11.63 28.01
N LEU A 25 -14.48 10.98 27.91
CA LEU A 25 -14.22 9.67 28.49
C LEU A 25 -13.06 9.70 29.50
N CYS A 26 -13.12 8.81 30.50
CA CYS A 26 -11.95 8.50 31.33
C CYS A 26 -11.05 7.47 30.63
N LYS A 27 -9.79 7.35 31.11
CA LYS A 27 -8.78 6.44 30.55
C LYS A 27 -9.28 5.00 30.40
N THR A 28 -9.86 4.43 31.45
CA THR A 28 -10.32 3.03 31.48
C THR A 28 -11.50 2.78 30.56
N CYS A 29 -12.47 3.71 30.53
CA CYS A 29 -13.61 3.61 29.62
C CYS A 29 -13.17 3.73 28.16
N PHE A 30 -12.26 4.64 27.83
CA PHE A 30 -11.73 4.78 26.48
C PHE A 30 -11.06 3.49 25.99
N ILE A 31 -10.12 2.93 26.77
CA ILE A 31 -9.42 1.68 26.43
C ILE A 31 -10.43 0.55 26.17
N ARG A 32 -11.42 0.40 27.06
CA ARG A 32 -12.44 -0.64 26.91
C ARG A 32 -13.29 -0.43 25.66
N VAL A 33 -13.74 0.79 25.38
CA VAL A 33 -14.53 1.11 24.19
C VAL A 33 -13.73 0.83 22.92
N PHE A 34 -12.49 1.29 22.87
CA PHE A 34 -11.59 1.08 21.72
C PHE A 34 -11.37 -0.41 21.43
N GLU A 35 -11.01 -1.20 22.46
CA GLU A 35 -10.86 -2.66 22.34
C GLU A 35 -12.19 -3.34 21.94
N THR A 36 -13.33 -2.88 22.47
CA THR A 36 -14.65 -3.45 22.16
C THR A 36 -15.07 -3.18 20.71
N GLU A 37 -14.78 -1.99 20.16
CA GLU A 37 -15.08 -1.68 18.76
C GLU A 37 -14.26 -2.53 17.79
N ILE A 38 -12.99 -2.78 18.12
CA ILE A 38 -12.13 -3.69 17.34
C ILE A 38 -12.64 -5.13 17.45
N HIS A 39 -13.04 -5.58 18.64
CA HIS A 39 -13.68 -6.88 18.84
C HIS A 39 -14.97 -7.02 17.99
N HIS A 40 -15.81 -5.98 17.97
CA HIS A 40 -17.01 -5.97 17.14
C HIS A 40 -16.67 -6.05 15.64
N THR A 41 -15.63 -5.34 15.21
CA THR A 41 -15.15 -5.40 13.82
C THR A 41 -14.65 -6.80 13.45
N ILE A 42 -13.92 -7.45 14.35
CA ILE A 42 -13.42 -8.83 14.18
C ILE A 42 -14.57 -9.84 14.07
N THR A 43 -15.54 -9.76 14.99
CA THR A 43 -16.64 -10.74 15.09
C THR A 43 -17.67 -10.56 13.98
N THR A 44 -18.09 -9.34 13.68
CA THR A 44 -19.06 -9.03 12.61
C THR A 44 -18.54 -9.50 11.24
N ASN A 45 -17.24 -9.35 10.98
CA ASN A 45 -16.62 -9.76 9.72
C ASN A 45 -16.02 -11.18 9.75
N LYS A 46 -16.18 -11.92 10.86
CA LYS A 46 -15.63 -13.27 11.07
C LYS A 46 -14.17 -13.36 10.62
N LEU A 47 -13.33 -12.47 11.16
CA LEU A 47 -11.94 -12.34 10.71
C LEU A 47 -11.10 -13.56 11.07
N PHE A 48 -11.35 -14.22 12.20
CA PHE A 48 -10.53 -15.31 12.73
C PHE A 48 -11.36 -16.57 12.98
N TYR A 49 -10.70 -17.72 12.89
CA TYR A 49 -11.25 -19.01 13.30
C TYR A 49 -10.37 -19.64 14.40
N ARG A 50 -10.97 -20.45 15.29
CA ARG A 50 -10.22 -21.14 16.35
C ARG A 50 -9.20 -22.09 15.76
N GLY A 51 -7.99 -22.12 16.33
CA GLY A 51 -6.87 -22.95 15.87
C GLY A 51 -6.12 -22.39 14.66
N GLU A 52 -6.45 -21.18 14.20
CA GLU A 52 -5.76 -20.54 13.09
C GLU A 52 -4.46 -19.88 13.55
N LYS A 53 -3.41 -19.99 12.72
CA LYS A 53 -2.17 -19.23 12.87
C LYS A 53 -2.29 -17.92 12.11
N VAL A 54 -2.01 -16.81 12.78
CA VAL A 54 -2.21 -15.46 12.25
C VAL A 54 -0.91 -14.66 12.38
N ALA A 55 -0.42 -14.16 11.25
CA ALA A 55 0.79 -13.33 11.19
C ALA A 55 0.41 -11.85 11.25
N ILE A 56 0.96 -11.12 12.20
CA ILE A 56 0.77 -9.68 12.36
C ILE A 56 1.95 -8.98 11.68
N GLY A 57 1.67 -8.15 10.68
CA GLY A 57 2.67 -7.31 10.03
C GLY A 57 3.20 -6.26 10.99
N ALA A 58 4.44 -6.45 11.47
CA ALA A 58 5.09 -5.59 12.45
C ALA A 58 6.07 -4.64 11.76
N SER A 59 5.69 -3.36 11.63
CA SER A 59 6.59 -2.32 11.11
C SER A 59 7.37 -1.63 12.22
N GLY A 60 7.02 -1.83 13.50
CA GLY A 60 7.60 -1.09 14.63
C GLY A 60 6.97 0.29 14.86
N GLY A 61 6.10 0.72 13.95
CA GLY A 61 5.30 1.93 14.08
C GLY A 61 4.07 1.76 14.98
N LYS A 62 3.51 2.89 15.40
CA LYS A 62 2.36 3.00 16.31
C LYS A 62 1.20 2.05 15.96
N ASP A 63 0.79 2.00 14.70
CA ASP A 63 -0.41 1.26 14.28
C ASP A 63 -0.20 -0.25 14.40
N SER A 64 0.98 -0.74 14.01
CA SER A 64 1.33 -2.16 14.11
C SER A 64 1.53 -2.62 15.56
N THR A 65 2.12 -1.77 16.41
CA THR A 65 2.32 -2.06 17.84
C THR A 65 0.97 -2.09 18.58
N VAL A 66 0.09 -1.11 18.31
CA VAL A 66 -1.27 -1.10 18.88
C VAL A 66 -2.06 -2.31 18.42
N LEU A 67 -1.98 -2.67 17.14
CA LEU A 67 -2.63 -3.87 16.62
C LEU A 67 -2.17 -5.14 17.37
N ALA A 68 -0.86 -5.32 17.55
CA ALA A 68 -0.31 -6.47 18.28
C ALA A 68 -0.81 -6.51 19.75
N SER A 69 -0.73 -5.38 20.45
CA SER A 69 -1.19 -5.25 21.84
C SER A 69 -2.69 -5.52 22.00
N VAL A 70 -3.52 -4.97 21.10
CA VAL A 70 -4.97 -5.17 21.12
C VAL A 70 -5.32 -6.61 20.80
N LEU A 71 -4.74 -7.21 19.75
CA LEU A 71 -5.04 -8.60 19.39
C LEU A 71 -4.65 -9.57 20.49
N LYS A 72 -3.52 -9.37 21.17
CA LYS A 72 -3.12 -10.16 22.34
C LYS A 72 -4.16 -10.04 23.46
N THR A 73 -4.51 -8.82 23.84
CA THR A 73 -5.50 -8.54 24.89
C THR A 73 -6.87 -9.14 24.56
N LEU A 74 -7.30 -9.06 23.30
CA LEU A 74 -8.59 -9.61 22.85
C LEU A 74 -8.57 -11.14 22.76
N ASN A 75 -7.46 -11.74 22.32
CA ASN A 75 -7.30 -13.19 22.28
C ASN A 75 -7.41 -13.79 23.69
N GLU A 76 -6.80 -13.15 24.69
CA GLU A 76 -6.88 -13.59 26.09
C GLU A 76 -8.24 -13.33 26.73
N ARG A 77 -8.85 -12.17 26.45
CA ARG A 77 -10.14 -11.79 27.06
C ARG A 77 -11.32 -12.57 26.49
N TYR A 78 -11.34 -12.82 25.20
CA TYR A 78 -12.46 -13.43 24.49
C TYR A 78 -12.20 -14.86 24.02
N ASP A 79 -11.02 -15.42 24.34
CA ASP A 79 -10.57 -16.75 23.94
C ASP A 79 -10.80 -17.01 22.44
N TYR A 80 -10.13 -16.24 21.57
CA TYR A 80 -10.23 -16.49 20.13
C TYR A 80 -9.54 -17.81 19.74
N GLY A 81 -8.63 -18.33 20.56
CA GLY A 81 -7.91 -19.57 20.30
C GLY A 81 -7.01 -19.50 19.06
N VAL A 82 -6.48 -18.31 18.75
CA VAL A 82 -5.55 -18.09 17.62
C VAL A 82 -4.10 -18.04 18.09
N GLU A 83 -3.19 -18.53 17.27
CA GLU A 83 -1.75 -18.43 17.48
C GLU A 83 -1.24 -17.16 16.77
N LEU A 84 -0.76 -16.18 17.53
CA LEU A 84 -0.28 -14.90 17.02
C LEU A 84 1.23 -14.92 16.83
N ILE A 85 1.68 -14.57 15.63
CA ILE A 85 3.10 -14.51 15.24
C ILE A 85 3.39 -13.11 14.67
N LEU A 86 4.53 -12.51 14.99
CA LEU A 86 4.98 -11.25 14.42
C LEU A 86 5.81 -11.51 13.17
N LEU A 87 5.46 -10.84 12.07
CA LEU A 87 6.20 -10.86 10.81
C LEU A 87 6.66 -9.44 10.48
N SER A 88 7.97 -9.22 10.50
CA SER A 88 8.60 -7.94 10.16
C SER A 88 9.38 -8.06 8.86
N ILE A 89 9.31 -7.02 8.04
CA ILE A 89 10.06 -6.95 6.77
C ILE A 89 11.16 -5.91 6.93
N ASP A 90 12.40 -6.29 6.65
CA ASP A 90 13.54 -5.37 6.60
C ASP A 90 13.76 -4.89 5.17
N GLU A 91 13.42 -3.63 4.91
CA GLU A 91 13.62 -3.00 3.62
C GLU A 91 15.09 -2.62 3.35
N GLY A 92 15.95 -2.63 4.36
CA GLY A 92 17.36 -2.24 4.24
C GLY A 92 17.55 -0.74 4.00
N ILE A 93 16.82 0.10 4.77
CA ILE A 93 16.97 1.56 4.79
C ILE A 93 17.81 1.96 6.01
N LYS A 94 19.04 2.40 5.78
CA LYS A 94 19.98 2.76 6.85
C LYS A 94 19.50 3.97 7.67
N GLY A 95 19.68 3.89 8.99
CA GLY A 95 19.36 5.00 9.90
C GLY A 95 17.86 5.22 10.14
N TYR A 96 17.01 4.34 9.61
CA TYR A 96 15.57 4.32 9.88
C TYR A 96 15.13 2.94 10.37
N ARG A 97 15.54 1.88 9.67
CA ARG A 97 15.02 0.53 9.95
C ARG A 97 15.68 -0.12 11.15
N ASP A 98 16.92 0.25 11.48
CA ASP A 98 17.69 -0.30 12.60
C ASP A 98 16.95 -0.10 13.94
N ASP A 99 16.62 1.15 14.27
CA ASP A 99 15.89 1.52 15.50
C ASP A 99 14.47 0.92 15.54
N SER A 100 13.85 0.86 14.37
CA SER A 100 12.51 0.31 14.20
C SER A 100 12.47 -1.21 14.45
N LEU A 101 13.49 -1.95 13.98
CA LEU A 101 13.61 -3.39 14.22
C LEU A 101 13.95 -3.70 15.68
N GLU A 102 14.73 -2.87 16.35
CA GLU A 102 14.97 -3.01 17.79
C GLU A 102 13.65 -2.90 18.56
N THR A 103 12.83 -1.91 18.22
CA THR A 103 11.49 -1.73 18.80
C THR A 103 10.59 -2.96 18.56
N VAL A 104 10.64 -3.57 17.37
CA VAL A 104 9.90 -4.80 17.07
C VAL A 104 10.41 -5.98 17.91
N LYS A 105 11.74 -6.11 18.11
CA LYS A 105 12.33 -7.16 18.97
C LYS A 105 11.89 -6.99 20.43
N ARG A 106 11.85 -5.76 20.95
CA ARG A 106 11.34 -5.48 22.32
C ARG A 106 9.86 -5.82 22.44
N ASN A 107 9.05 -5.45 21.44
CA ASN A 107 7.63 -5.81 21.39
C ASN A 107 7.40 -7.33 21.37
N ALA A 108 8.22 -8.08 20.62
CA ALA A 108 8.14 -9.54 20.59
C ALA A 108 8.37 -10.19 21.96
N GLN A 109 9.35 -9.66 22.72
CA GLN A 109 9.62 -10.11 24.09
C GLN A 109 8.49 -9.70 25.04
N GLN A 110 8.04 -8.44 24.98
CA GLN A 110 7.00 -7.90 25.85
C GLN A 110 5.66 -8.63 25.71
N TYR A 111 5.30 -9.02 24.48
CA TYR A 111 4.03 -9.70 24.22
C TYR A 111 4.14 -11.22 24.12
N GLU A 112 5.35 -11.78 24.31
CA GLU A 112 5.64 -13.21 24.20
C GLU A 112 5.14 -13.81 22.87
N MET A 113 5.43 -13.11 21.77
CA MET A 113 5.07 -13.57 20.41
C MET A 113 6.33 -13.91 19.62
N ALA A 114 6.28 -15.02 18.88
CA ALA A 114 7.37 -15.39 17.97
C ALA A 114 7.54 -14.31 16.89
N LEU A 115 8.79 -13.87 16.66
CA LEU A 115 9.13 -12.86 15.66
C LEU A 115 9.93 -13.49 14.53
N THR A 116 9.52 -13.21 13.30
CA THR A 116 10.29 -13.53 12.10
C THR A 116 10.56 -12.26 11.31
N ILE A 117 11.83 -12.08 10.93
CA ILE A 117 12.30 -10.92 10.16
C ILE A 117 12.76 -11.42 8.81
N ILE A 118 12.33 -10.77 7.73
CA ILE A 118 12.71 -11.12 6.36
C ILE A 118 13.20 -9.88 5.63
N GLY A 119 14.39 -9.96 5.05
CA GLY A 119 15.03 -8.86 4.35
C GLY A 119 14.74 -8.81 2.85
N TYR A 120 14.78 -7.62 2.26
CA TYR A 120 14.73 -7.45 0.80
C TYR A 120 15.99 -7.96 0.11
N ASP A 121 17.14 -7.83 0.75
CA ASP A 121 18.40 -8.42 0.32
C ASP A 121 18.27 -9.94 0.15
N GLU A 122 17.65 -10.62 1.11
CA GLU A 122 17.42 -12.06 1.07
C GLU A 122 16.41 -12.47 -0.03
N LEU A 123 15.31 -11.71 -0.16
CA LEU A 123 14.21 -12.07 -1.08
C LEU A 123 14.45 -11.69 -2.53
N TYR A 124 15.20 -10.61 -2.75
CA TYR A 124 15.31 -9.95 -4.05
C TYR A 124 16.75 -9.66 -4.47
N GLY A 125 17.73 -9.76 -3.56
CA GLY A 125 19.12 -9.39 -3.82
C GLY A 125 19.36 -7.88 -3.88
N TRP A 126 18.41 -7.07 -3.41
CA TRP A 126 18.43 -5.61 -3.46
C TRP A 126 17.92 -5.04 -2.14
N THR A 127 18.61 -4.07 -1.55
CA THR A 127 18.05 -3.24 -0.47
C THR A 127 17.33 -2.03 -1.04
N MET A 128 16.46 -1.39 -0.25
CA MET A 128 15.81 -0.16 -0.70
C MET A 128 16.79 0.97 -0.97
N ASP A 129 17.86 1.10 -0.18
CA ASP A 129 18.89 2.12 -0.45
C ASP A 129 19.54 1.93 -1.83
N GLN A 130 19.84 0.69 -2.23
CA GLN A 130 20.36 0.37 -3.56
C GLN A 130 19.34 0.65 -4.67
N VAL A 131 18.05 0.39 -4.42
CA VAL A 131 16.97 0.72 -5.36
C VAL A 131 16.88 2.24 -5.56
N VAL A 132 16.97 3.03 -4.50
CA VAL A 132 16.93 4.50 -4.59
C VAL A 132 18.17 5.03 -5.31
N GLU A 133 19.34 4.46 -5.08
CA GLU A 133 20.57 4.83 -5.78
C GLU A 133 20.44 4.64 -7.30
N GLN A 134 19.74 3.59 -7.73
CA GLN A 134 19.61 3.26 -9.15
C GLN A 134 18.43 3.93 -9.87
N VAL A 135 17.29 4.07 -9.19
CA VAL A 135 16.04 4.62 -9.77
C VAL A 135 15.87 6.12 -9.47
N GLY A 136 16.55 6.61 -8.45
CA GLY A 136 16.35 7.96 -7.90
C GLY A 136 15.21 8.02 -6.89
N LYS A 137 15.01 9.21 -6.31
CA LYS A 137 14.02 9.47 -5.25
C LYS A 137 12.58 9.43 -5.75
N LYS A 138 12.35 9.76 -7.03
CA LYS A 138 11.01 9.75 -7.62
C LYS A 138 10.59 8.32 -7.97
N GLY A 139 9.54 7.84 -7.30
CA GLY A 139 8.91 6.55 -7.58
C GLY A 139 9.45 5.37 -6.79
N ASN A 140 10.45 5.54 -5.93
CA ASN A 140 10.98 4.50 -5.04
C ASN A 140 9.92 3.85 -4.11
N CYS A 141 8.96 4.62 -3.61
CA CYS A 141 7.86 4.11 -2.79
C CYS A 141 6.99 3.08 -3.54
N THR A 142 6.95 3.15 -4.87
CA THR A 142 6.29 2.13 -5.71
C THR A 142 7.00 0.78 -5.59
N TYR A 143 8.33 0.77 -5.76
CA TYR A 143 9.14 -0.44 -5.63
C TYR A 143 9.00 -1.01 -4.22
N CYS A 144 9.14 -0.14 -3.21
CA CYS A 144 9.01 -0.51 -1.81
C CYS A 144 7.64 -1.14 -1.51
N GLY A 145 6.53 -0.54 -1.97
CA GLY A 145 5.18 -1.07 -1.72
C GLY A 145 4.95 -2.43 -2.39
N VAL A 146 5.35 -2.58 -3.66
CA VAL A 146 5.22 -3.85 -4.39
C VAL A 146 6.06 -4.96 -3.75
N PHE A 147 7.31 -4.67 -3.38
CA PHE A 147 8.18 -5.63 -2.71
C PHE A 147 7.68 -5.97 -1.31
N ARG A 148 7.23 -4.99 -0.51
CA ARG A 148 6.72 -5.23 0.85
C ARG A 148 5.55 -6.19 0.83
N ARG A 149 4.65 -5.99 -0.13
CA ARG A 149 3.47 -6.83 -0.32
C ARG A 149 3.84 -8.28 -0.61
N GLN A 150 4.75 -8.49 -1.56
CA GLN A 150 5.21 -9.85 -1.88
C GLN A 150 6.05 -10.46 -0.76
N ALA A 151 6.83 -9.66 -0.05
CA ALA A 151 7.64 -10.09 1.08
C ALA A 151 6.77 -10.58 2.25
N LEU A 152 5.67 -9.88 2.56
CA LEU A 152 4.68 -10.34 3.54
C LEU A 152 4.04 -11.67 3.13
N ASP A 153 3.69 -11.85 1.86
CA ASP A 153 3.10 -13.11 1.39
C ASP A 153 4.10 -14.27 1.46
N ARG A 154 5.32 -14.05 0.94
CA ARG A 154 6.40 -15.05 1.02
C ARG A 154 6.75 -15.38 2.46
N GLY A 155 6.76 -14.38 3.34
CA GLY A 155 7.03 -14.56 4.76
C GLY A 155 5.95 -15.34 5.49
N ALA A 156 4.69 -15.03 5.24
CA ALA A 156 3.58 -15.81 5.78
C ALA A 156 3.60 -17.26 5.27
N ALA A 157 3.94 -17.47 3.99
CA ALA A 157 4.07 -18.81 3.44
C ALA A 157 5.23 -19.60 4.09
N ARG A 158 6.39 -18.98 4.31
CA ARG A 158 7.52 -19.60 5.05
C ARG A 158 7.14 -20.00 6.47
N LEU A 159 6.23 -19.26 7.11
CA LEU A 159 5.70 -19.56 8.43
C LEU A 159 4.53 -20.57 8.42
N GLY A 160 4.08 -21.02 7.25
CA GLY A 160 2.89 -21.86 7.13
C GLY A 160 1.59 -21.15 7.52
N VAL A 161 1.58 -19.81 7.50
CA VAL A 161 0.45 -18.97 7.89
C VAL A 161 -0.41 -18.62 6.69
N LYS A 162 -1.73 -18.78 6.82
CA LYS A 162 -2.70 -18.47 5.76
C LYS A 162 -3.40 -17.12 5.95
N HIS A 163 -3.15 -16.43 7.07
CA HIS A 163 -3.80 -15.17 7.40
C HIS A 163 -2.81 -14.13 7.94
N VAL A 164 -2.65 -13.04 7.20
CA VAL A 164 -1.86 -11.86 7.59
C VAL A 164 -2.76 -10.72 8.03
N VAL A 165 -2.40 -10.04 9.10
CA VAL A 165 -3.13 -8.89 9.63
C VAL A 165 -2.24 -7.65 9.57
N THR A 166 -2.80 -6.53 9.12
CA THR A 166 -2.06 -5.27 8.97
C THR A 166 -2.72 -4.15 9.74
N GLY A 167 -1.91 -3.19 10.20
CA GLY A 167 -2.34 -2.07 11.05
C GLY A 167 -3.00 -0.91 10.30
N HIS A 168 -3.55 -1.11 9.10
CA HIS A 168 -4.20 -0.02 8.35
C HIS A 168 -5.40 0.53 9.12
N ASN A 169 -5.36 1.83 9.41
CA ASN A 169 -6.37 2.55 10.18
C ASN A 169 -7.43 3.21 9.26
N ALA A 170 -8.43 3.87 9.84
CA ALA A 170 -9.49 4.52 9.07
C ALA A 170 -8.97 5.65 8.17
N ASP A 171 -7.99 6.41 8.65
CA ASP A 171 -7.34 7.50 7.92
C ASP A 171 -6.61 6.96 6.67
N ASP A 172 -5.82 5.88 6.79
CA ASP A 172 -5.12 5.23 5.68
C ASP A 172 -6.09 4.77 4.57
N ILE A 173 -7.25 4.24 4.98
CA ILE A 173 -8.28 3.79 4.05
C ILE A 173 -8.98 4.98 3.41
N ALA A 174 -9.28 6.04 4.15
CA ALA A 174 -9.87 7.26 3.62
C ALA A 174 -8.92 7.96 2.61
N GLU A 175 -7.63 8.06 2.94
CA GLU A 175 -6.58 8.56 2.04
C GLU A 175 -6.57 7.74 0.73
N THR A 176 -6.60 6.41 0.83
CA THR A 176 -6.53 5.54 -0.36
C THR A 176 -7.83 5.62 -1.19
N VAL A 177 -9.00 5.70 -0.55
CA VAL A 177 -10.29 5.93 -1.23
C VAL A 177 -10.26 7.23 -2.03
N LEU A 178 -9.80 8.33 -1.40
CA LEU A 178 -9.69 9.63 -2.03
C LEU A 178 -8.70 9.61 -3.20
N MET A 179 -7.51 9.03 -3.02
CA MET A 179 -6.51 8.91 -4.07
C MET A 179 -7.04 8.12 -5.29
N ASN A 180 -7.74 7.01 -5.07
CA ASN A 180 -8.32 6.20 -6.15
C ASN A 180 -9.45 6.94 -6.88
N LEU A 181 -10.28 7.68 -6.13
CA LEU A 181 -11.32 8.52 -6.71
C LEU A 181 -10.73 9.62 -7.60
N LEU A 182 -9.70 10.32 -7.13
CA LEU A 182 -9.02 11.38 -7.90
C LEU A 182 -8.32 10.85 -9.15
N ARG A 183 -7.83 9.60 -9.12
CA ARG A 183 -7.26 8.93 -10.30
C ARG A 183 -8.31 8.38 -11.27
N GLY A 184 -9.58 8.33 -10.87
CA GLY A 184 -10.64 7.70 -11.65
C GLY A 184 -10.54 6.16 -11.71
N ASP A 185 -9.79 5.52 -10.81
CA ASP A 185 -9.66 4.06 -10.79
C ASP A 185 -10.68 3.41 -9.85
N LEU A 186 -11.92 3.33 -10.34
CA LEU A 186 -13.04 2.72 -9.62
C LEU A 186 -12.83 1.23 -9.31
N PRO A 187 -12.21 0.41 -10.18
CA PRO A 187 -11.94 -0.98 -9.81
C PRO A 187 -10.95 -1.18 -8.67
N ARG A 188 -9.98 -0.27 -8.45
CA ARG A 188 -9.10 -0.30 -7.27
C ARG A 188 -9.87 0.00 -5.98
N LEU A 189 -10.94 0.77 -6.07
CA LEU A 189 -11.76 1.14 -4.92
C LEU A 189 -12.39 -0.08 -4.24
N SER A 190 -12.93 -1.03 -5.03
CA SER A 190 -13.62 -2.22 -4.49
C SER A 190 -12.70 -3.14 -3.67
N ARG A 191 -11.43 -3.26 -4.08
CA ARG A 191 -10.43 -4.04 -3.34
C ARG A 191 -9.95 -3.31 -2.09
N THR A 192 -9.81 -1.99 -2.16
CA THR A 192 -9.26 -1.18 -1.07
C THR A 192 -10.17 -1.15 0.15
N THR A 193 -11.48 -1.04 -0.08
CA THR A 193 -12.49 -0.91 0.98
C THR A 193 -12.90 -2.24 1.59
N SER A 194 -12.52 -3.37 0.99
CA SER A 194 -12.74 -4.67 1.62
C SER A 194 -11.89 -4.83 2.88
N ILE A 195 -12.53 -5.23 3.98
CA ILE A 195 -11.84 -5.50 5.25
C ILE A 195 -11.02 -6.79 5.19
N ILE A 196 -11.51 -7.78 4.44
CA ILE A 196 -10.78 -8.98 4.09
C ILE A 196 -10.44 -8.86 2.62
N THR A 197 -9.17 -8.77 2.32
CA THR A 197 -8.68 -8.94 0.95
C THR A 197 -8.07 -10.32 0.88
N SER A 198 -8.78 -11.25 0.26
CA SER A 198 -8.15 -12.43 -0.33
C SER A 198 -7.73 -12.05 -1.74
N THR A 199 -6.55 -12.48 -2.15
CA THR A 199 -6.28 -12.62 -3.58
C THR A 199 -7.24 -13.68 -4.13
N PRO A 200 -8.19 -13.34 -5.03
CA PRO A 200 -9.17 -14.30 -5.47
C PRO A 200 -8.49 -15.36 -6.36
N SER A 201 -8.65 -16.62 -5.95
CA SER A 201 -8.85 -17.76 -6.84
C SER A 201 -7.64 -18.25 -7.65
N ALA A 202 -6.84 -19.09 -7.00
CA ALA A 202 -6.90 -20.50 -7.36
C ALA A 202 -7.00 -21.29 -6.06
N VAL A 203 -8.06 -22.09 -5.90
CA VAL A 203 -8.00 -23.28 -5.05
C VAL A 203 -7.05 -24.22 -5.79
N SER A 204 -5.75 -23.93 -5.75
CA SER A 204 -4.76 -24.93 -6.10
C SER A 204 -4.82 -25.96 -4.98
N ALA A 205 -5.14 -27.20 -5.34
CA ALA A 205 -5.09 -28.34 -4.44
C ALA A 205 -3.66 -28.64 -3.92
N ASP A 206 -2.65 -27.90 -4.42
CA ASP A 206 -1.27 -28.01 -4.00
C ASP A 206 -1.01 -27.37 -2.62
N PRO A 207 -0.48 -28.14 -1.65
CA PRO A 207 -0.08 -27.64 -0.33
C PRO A 207 1.05 -26.59 -0.38
N ASP A 208 1.87 -26.59 -1.44
CA ASP A 208 3.04 -25.72 -1.61
C ASP A 208 2.74 -24.41 -2.35
N SER A 209 1.47 -24.17 -2.68
CA SER A 209 1.06 -22.97 -3.40
C SER A 209 1.05 -21.73 -2.50
N HIS A 210 2.02 -20.83 -2.71
CA HIS A 210 2.18 -19.56 -2.00
C HIS A 210 1.07 -18.51 -2.28
N THR A 211 -0.05 -18.87 -2.90
CA THR A 211 -0.94 -17.94 -3.62
C THR A 211 -2.28 -17.64 -2.94
N ASN A 212 -2.55 -18.12 -1.73
CA ASN A 212 -3.83 -17.91 -1.06
C ASN A 212 -3.70 -17.48 0.40
N ILE A 213 -3.06 -16.33 0.62
CA ILE A 213 -2.93 -15.72 1.95
C ILE A 213 -4.04 -14.66 2.11
N LYS A 214 -4.91 -14.89 3.08
CA LYS A 214 -5.94 -13.94 3.50
C LYS A 214 -5.27 -12.75 4.17
N ARG A 215 -5.72 -11.52 3.86
CA ARG A 215 -5.32 -10.33 4.59
C ARG A 215 -6.50 -9.66 5.25
N SER A 216 -6.36 -9.25 6.50
CA SER A 216 -7.38 -8.46 7.20
C SER A 216 -6.85 -7.18 7.84
N LYS A 217 -7.78 -6.25 8.06
CA LYS A 217 -7.53 -4.92 8.64
C LYS A 217 -8.46 -4.68 9.84
N PRO A 218 -8.13 -5.17 11.06
CA PRO A 218 -8.98 -5.00 12.24
C PRO A 218 -9.15 -3.54 12.66
N LEU A 219 -8.18 -2.68 12.35
CA LEU A 219 -8.20 -1.25 12.66
C LEU A 219 -8.91 -0.39 11.60
N LYS A 220 -9.59 -1.00 10.62
CA LYS A 220 -10.22 -0.30 9.49
C LYS A 220 -11.15 0.86 9.89
N TYR A 221 -11.82 0.78 11.04
CA TYR A 221 -12.74 1.81 11.53
C TYR A 221 -12.21 2.60 12.74
N ALA A 222 -10.95 2.39 13.12
CA ALA A 222 -10.28 3.09 14.20
C ALA A 222 -9.53 4.30 13.64
N TYR A 223 -9.68 5.46 14.30
CA TYR A 223 -9.00 6.69 13.88
C TYR A 223 -7.53 6.66 14.29
N GLU A 224 -6.65 7.26 13.50
CA GLU A 224 -5.23 7.41 13.83
C GLU A 224 -5.02 8.09 15.19
N LYS A 225 -5.80 9.15 15.48
CA LYS A 225 -5.76 9.84 16.79
C LYS A 225 -6.13 8.91 17.95
N GLU A 226 -7.09 8.00 17.77
CA GLU A 226 -7.46 7.04 18.81
C GLU A 226 -6.36 6.00 19.03
N ILE A 227 -5.70 5.55 17.96
CA ILE A 227 -4.55 4.64 18.03
C ILE A 227 -3.41 5.29 18.83
N VAL A 228 -3.09 6.56 18.54
CA VAL A 228 -2.07 7.33 19.29
C VAL A 228 -2.45 7.46 20.76
N LEU A 229 -3.71 7.82 21.05
CA LEU A 229 -4.21 7.92 22.44
C LEU A 229 -4.14 6.58 23.18
N TYR A 230 -4.48 5.48 22.50
CA TYR A 230 -4.40 4.14 23.07
C TYR A 230 -2.94 3.77 23.38
N ALA A 231 -2.02 3.98 22.43
CA ALA A 231 -0.60 3.72 22.61
C ALA A 231 -0.02 4.51 23.79
N HIS A 232 -0.34 5.80 23.88
CA HIS A 232 0.08 6.67 24.97
C HIS A 232 -0.47 6.19 26.33
N HIS A 233 -1.74 5.84 26.42
CA HIS A 233 -2.34 5.44 27.69
C HIS A 233 -1.93 4.05 28.19
N LYS A 234 -1.54 3.16 27.27
CA LYS A 234 -0.96 1.85 27.58
C LYS A 234 0.57 1.88 27.72
N ASN A 235 1.21 3.04 27.50
CA ASN A 235 2.66 3.21 27.47
C ASN A 235 3.35 2.19 26.55
N LEU A 236 2.83 2.03 25.33
CA LEU A 236 3.41 1.11 24.36
C LEU A 236 4.70 1.71 23.79
N ASP A 237 5.70 0.85 23.59
CA ASP A 237 6.96 1.21 22.96
C ASP A 237 6.84 1.09 21.43
N TYR A 238 6.88 2.23 20.76
CA TYR A 238 6.77 2.32 19.30
C TYR A 238 7.72 3.37 18.74
N PHE A 239 8.16 3.13 17.51
CA PHE A 239 9.00 4.04 16.76
C PHE A 239 8.13 4.99 15.93
N SER A 240 8.42 6.28 15.97
CA SER A 240 7.56 7.33 15.40
C SER A 240 8.18 8.11 14.24
N THR A 241 9.44 7.86 13.90
CA THR A 241 10.05 8.59 12.78
C THR A 241 9.40 8.17 11.46
N GLU A 242 9.28 9.12 10.53
CA GLU A 242 8.82 8.84 9.18
C GLU A 242 10.00 8.38 8.30
N CYS A 243 9.71 7.60 7.27
CA CYS A 243 10.74 7.14 6.33
C CYS A 243 11.36 8.32 5.57
N LEU A 244 12.69 8.33 5.45
CA LEU A 244 13.49 9.33 4.74
C LEU A 244 13.03 9.59 3.29
N TYR A 245 12.45 8.57 2.65
CA TYR A 245 12.00 8.61 1.27
C TYR A 245 10.50 8.91 1.11
N SER A 246 9.74 9.03 2.20
CA SER A 246 8.30 9.27 2.18
C SER A 246 7.84 10.70 1.81
N PRO A 247 8.59 11.80 2.08
CA PRO A 247 8.06 13.16 1.92
C PRO A 247 7.61 13.53 0.50
N GLU A 248 8.21 12.95 -0.54
CA GLU A 248 7.90 13.27 -1.95
C GLU A 248 6.64 12.54 -2.47
N ALA A 249 5.88 11.84 -1.62
CA ALA A 249 4.75 11.02 -2.05
C ALA A 249 3.42 11.80 -2.11
N PHE A 250 2.67 11.62 -3.20
CA PHE A 250 1.31 12.17 -3.42
C PHE A 250 0.32 11.92 -2.26
N ARG A 251 0.55 10.87 -1.46
CA ARG A 251 -0.26 10.56 -0.28
C ARG A 251 -0.27 11.70 0.75
N GLY A 252 0.79 12.53 0.81
CA GLY A 252 0.84 13.71 1.67
C GLY A 252 -0.29 14.72 1.40
N SER A 253 -0.59 15.00 0.13
CA SER A 253 -1.66 15.92 -0.27
C SER A 253 -3.05 15.37 0.08
N ALA A 254 -3.28 14.07 -0.13
CA ALA A 254 -4.52 13.41 0.26
C ALA A 254 -4.73 13.45 1.79
N ARG A 255 -3.67 13.20 2.56
CA ARG A 255 -3.67 13.31 4.03
C ARG A 255 -4.05 14.70 4.51
N ALA A 256 -3.47 15.74 3.91
CA ALA A 256 -3.80 17.13 4.26
C ALA A 256 -5.28 17.44 4.02
N LEU A 257 -5.83 17.00 2.88
CA LEU A 257 -7.25 17.19 2.57
C LEU A 257 -8.16 16.46 3.57
N ILE A 258 -7.88 15.20 3.90
CA ILE A 258 -8.66 14.44 4.89
C ILE A 258 -8.61 15.11 6.27
N LYS A 259 -7.44 15.59 6.70
CA LYS A 259 -7.31 16.34 7.97
C LYS A 259 -8.12 17.63 7.98
N ASN A 260 -8.18 18.35 6.86
CA ASN A 260 -9.02 19.55 6.74
C ASN A 260 -10.52 19.20 6.79
N LEU A 261 -10.94 18.10 6.18
CA LEU A 261 -12.32 17.62 6.29
C LEU A 261 -12.67 17.19 7.72
N GLU A 262 -11.76 16.51 8.42
CA GLU A 262 -11.93 16.10 9.82
C GLU A 262 -12.12 17.30 10.75
N ARG A 263 -11.38 18.40 10.52
CA ARG A 263 -11.52 19.65 11.29
C ARG A 263 -12.93 20.25 11.19
N VAL A 264 -13.55 20.17 10.00
CA VAL A 264 -14.92 20.65 9.78
C VAL A 264 -15.94 19.68 10.39
N ARG A 265 -15.76 18.38 10.15
CA ARG A 265 -16.66 17.34 10.61
C ARG A 265 -15.87 16.09 11.04
N PRO A 266 -15.87 15.72 12.34
CA PRO A 266 -15.08 14.59 12.81
C PRO A 266 -15.46 13.24 12.20
N SER A 267 -16.74 13.05 11.81
CA SER A 267 -17.18 11.83 11.14
C SER A 267 -16.72 11.71 9.68
N ALA A 268 -16.11 12.76 9.09
CA ALA A 268 -15.75 12.80 7.68
C ALA A 268 -14.88 11.61 7.25
N ILE A 269 -13.94 11.18 8.09
CA ILE A 269 -13.06 10.04 7.79
C ILE A 269 -13.88 8.77 7.55
N LEU A 270 -14.78 8.42 8.49
CA LEU A 270 -15.65 7.24 8.33
C LEU A 270 -16.69 7.42 7.24
N ASP A 271 -17.20 8.62 7.02
CA ASP A 271 -18.16 8.93 5.96
C ASP A 271 -17.51 8.73 4.56
N VAL A 272 -16.23 9.08 4.41
CA VAL A 272 -15.43 8.81 3.21
C VAL A 272 -15.20 7.30 3.02
N VAL A 273 -14.83 6.58 4.08
CA VAL A 273 -14.66 5.11 4.03
C VAL A 273 -15.97 4.44 3.61
N ARG A 274 -17.09 4.83 4.24
CA ARG A 274 -18.43 4.30 3.93
C ARG A 274 -18.86 4.62 2.49
N SER A 275 -18.60 5.84 2.03
CA SER A 275 -18.85 6.23 0.64
C SER A 275 -18.01 5.39 -0.33
N GLY A 276 -16.75 5.11 0.02
CA GLY A 276 -15.91 4.17 -0.72
C GLY A 276 -16.49 2.76 -0.79
N GLU A 277 -17.04 2.24 0.32
CA GLU A 277 -17.69 0.93 0.38
C GLU A 277 -18.97 0.87 -0.45
N ASP A 278 -19.78 1.94 -0.43
CA ASP A 278 -21.03 2.00 -1.18
C ASP A 278 -20.75 2.15 -2.68
N MET A 279 -19.78 3.00 -3.07
CA MET A 279 -19.30 3.08 -4.44
C MET A 279 -18.73 1.74 -4.93
N ALA A 280 -17.95 1.04 -4.09
CA ALA A 280 -17.39 -0.26 -4.42
C ALA A 280 -18.44 -1.33 -4.79
N LYS A 281 -19.63 -1.28 -4.21
CA LYS A 281 -20.75 -2.18 -4.56
C LYS A 281 -21.32 -1.88 -5.94
N LEU A 282 -21.22 -0.63 -6.40
CA LEU A 282 -21.73 -0.17 -7.70
C LEU A 282 -20.75 -0.47 -8.84
N VAL A 283 -19.49 -0.79 -8.55
CA VAL A 283 -18.49 -1.10 -9.58
C VAL A 283 -18.73 -2.51 -10.14
N PRO A 284 -19.02 -2.65 -11.45
CA PRO A 284 -19.21 -3.96 -12.06
C PRO A 284 -17.93 -4.78 -11.99
N GLY A 285 -18.03 -6.01 -11.48
CA GLY A 285 -16.89 -6.93 -11.32
C GLY A 285 -16.62 -7.40 -9.88
N ASN A 286 -17.27 -6.79 -8.88
CA ASN A 286 -17.22 -7.29 -7.49
C ASN A 286 -18.42 -8.23 -7.27
N GLY A 287 -18.17 -9.52 -7.04
CA GLY A 287 -19.17 -10.60 -7.03
C GLY A 287 -20.18 -10.57 -5.88
N GLY A 288 -21.01 -9.54 -5.79
CA GLY A 288 -22.08 -9.46 -4.80
C GLY A 288 -23.19 -8.48 -5.18
N GLY A 289 -24.28 -9.03 -5.73
CA GLY A 289 -25.64 -8.49 -5.58
C GLY A 289 -26.06 -7.33 -6.49
N CYS A 290 -26.48 -7.65 -7.71
CA CYS A 290 -27.49 -6.87 -8.42
C CYS A 290 -28.38 -7.84 -9.22
N GLU A 291 -29.51 -8.25 -8.63
CA GLU A 291 -30.62 -8.85 -9.37
C GLU A 291 -31.34 -7.74 -10.14
N GLY A 292 -30.87 -7.48 -11.36
CA GLY A 292 -31.42 -6.40 -12.19
C GLY A 292 -30.75 -6.36 -13.56
N SER A 293 -31.19 -7.24 -14.45
CA SER A 293 -31.02 -7.25 -15.91
C SER A 293 -30.07 -6.19 -16.51
N CYS A 294 -28.76 -6.44 -16.47
CA CYS A 294 -27.75 -5.84 -17.35
C CYS A 294 -26.52 -6.74 -17.42
N SER A 295 -26.44 -7.58 -18.44
CA SER A 295 -25.42 -8.62 -18.62
C SER A 295 -24.10 -8.07 -19.16
N SER A 296 -23.25 -7.52 -18.28
CA SER A 296 -21.84 -7.26 -18.61
C SER A 296 -20.93 -7.52 -17.41
N SER A 297 -20.33 -8.73 -17.39
CA SER A 297 -19.32 -9.12 -16.40
C SER A 297 -17.93 -8.86 -16.95
N VAL A 298 -17.31 -7.76 -16.49
CA VAL A 298 -15.89 -7.45 -16.70
C VAL A 298 -15.13 -7.85 -15.44
N PRO A 299 -14.18 -8.81 -15.49
CA PRO A 299 -13.24 -9.01 -14.40
C PRO A 299 -12.10 -8.02 -14.56
N VAL A 300 -11.74 -7.38 -13.45
CA VAL A 300 -10.78 -6.27 -13.45
C VAL A 300 -9.39 -6.78 -13.10
N ALA A 301 -8.46 -6.51 -14.02
CA ALA A 301 -7.03 -6.76 -13.92
C ALA A 301 -6.38 -6.03 -12.74
N GLU A 302 -5.24 -6.58 -12.32
CA GLU A 302 -4.39 -6.00 -11.31
C GLU A 302 -3.62 -4.83 -11.89
N GLU A 303 -3.91 -3.65 -11.36
CA GLU A 303 -2.92 -2.60 -11.27
C GLU A 303 -3.07 -1.90 -9.90
N GLU A 304 -1.93 -1.36 -9.42
CA GLU A 304 -1.64 -0.53 -8.22
C GLU A 304 -1.23 -1.17 -6.88
N GLU A 305 -0.01 -0.82 -6.43
CA GLU A 305 0.26 0.43 -5.69
C GLU A 305 1.44 1.15 -6.35
N GLY A 306 1.28 2.44 -6.71
CA GLY A 306 2.35 3.35 -7.15
C GLY A 306 2.93 3.06 -8.54
N GLY A 307 3.37 4.09 -9.26
CA GLY A 307 4.17 3.96 -10.48
C GLY A 307 3.50 4.59 -11.70
N CYS A 308 3.96 5.80 -12.04
CA CYS A 308 3.63 6.44 -13.31
C CYS A 308 4.12 5.58 -14.48
N GLY A 309 3.28 5.42 -15.51
CA GLY A 309 3.71 4.76 -16.73
C GLY A 309 2.57 4.34 -17.66
N SER A 310 1.58 5.20 -17.90
CA SER A 310 0.68 4.99 -19.03
C SER A 310 1.40 5.39 -20.32
N SER A 311 1.92 4.39 -21.03
CA SER A 311 2.60 4.53 -22.32
C SER A 311 1.67 4.85 -23.48
N ASN A 312 0.66 5.73 -23.30
CA ASN A 312 -0.14 6.24 -24.42
C ASN A 312 -0.92 7.54 -24.13
N GLY A 313 -0.35 8.45 -23.34
CA GLY A 313 -0.87 9.82 -23.19
C GLY A 313 0.16 10.84 -23.63
N ARG A 314 0.07 11.34 -24.86
CA ARG A 314 0.76 12.58 -25.26
C ARG A 314 0.12 13.74 -24.50
N THR A 315 0.59 13.99 -23.29
CA THR A 315 0.38 15.26 -22.59
C THR A 315 1.73 15.96 -22.55
N THR A 316 1.73 17.26 -22.83
CA THR A 316 2.89 18.14 -22.71
C THR A 316 3.30 18.20 -21.24
N GLY A 317 4.34 17.44 -20.87
CA GLY A 317 4.79 17.29 -19.49
C GLY A 317 5.19 18.64 -18.86
N GLY A 318 4.65 18.93 -17.68
CA GLY A 318 4.98 20.13 -16.88
C GLY A 318 3.79 20.70 -16.10
N GLU A 319 2.56 20.42 -16.51
CA GLU A 319 1.35 21.04 -15.97
C GLU A 319 1.05 20.64 -14.51
N MET A 320 1.34 19.40 -14.10
CA MET A 320 1.15 19.01 -12.70
C MET A 320 2.26 19.51 -11.77
N ALA A 321 3.51 19.59 -12.25
CA ALA A 321 4.60 20.14 -11.45
C ALA A 321 4.46 21.66 -11.25
N THR A 322 3.91 22.36 -12.24
CA THR A 322 3.55 23.79 -12.13
C THR A 322 2.36 23.99 -11.20
N MET A 323 1.37 23.09 -11.22
CA MET A 323 0.27 23.11 -10.24
C MET A 323 0.76 22.84 -8.81
N GLU A 324 1.66 21.88 -8.59
CA GLU A 324 2.22 21.57 -7.26
C GLU A 324 3.06 22.73 -6.70
N THR A 325 3.88 23.38 -7.55
CA THR A 325 4.63 24.58 -7.14
C THR A 325 3.71 25.74 -6.82
N HIS A 326 2.62 25.92 -7.57
CA HIS A 326 1.63 26.95 -7.29
C HIS A 326 0.85 26.69 -5.98
N LEU A 327 0.53 25.42 -5.67
CA LEU A 327 -0.10 25.05 -4.41
C LEU A 327 0.85 25.25 -3.21
N ALA A 328 2.11 24.86 -3.34
CA ALA A 328 3.12 25.10 -2.31
C ALA A 328 3.35 26.60 -2.06
N GLN A 329 3.31 27.41 -3.12
CA GLN A 329 3.35 28.88 -3.00
C GLN A 329 2.11 29.44 -2.31
N ASN A 330 0.92 28.91 -2.61
CA ASN A 330 -0.32 29.32 -1.95
C ASN A 330 -0.36 28.93 -0.47
N ASP A 331 0.14 27.75 -0.12
CA ASP A 331 0.23 27.31 1.28
C ASP A 331 1.23 28.18 2.05
N ALA A 332 2.40 28.46 1.48
CA ALA A 332 3.39 29.38 2.06
C ALA A 332 2.83 30.82 2.18
N ALA A 333 2.02 31.25 1.21
CA ALA A 333 1.33 32.54 1.26
C ALA A 333 0.22 32.56 2.33
N SER A 334 -0.42 31.42 2.61
CA SER A 334 -1.44 31.29 3.67
C SER A 334 -0.84 31.32 5.08
N GLU A 335 0.40 30.85 5.25
CA GLU A 335 1.14 30.94 6.51
C GLU A 335 1.62 32.37 6.81
N HIS A 336 1.88 33.16 5.76
CA HIS A 336 2.15 34.58 5.87
C HIS A 336 0.85 35.40 5.89
N ASN A 337 0.25 35.49 7.09
CA ASN A 337 -0.90 36.32 7.44
C ASN A 337 -0.81 37.77 6.88
N LEU A 338 -1.35 37.98 5.67
CA LEU A 338 -1.76 39.28 5.15
C LEU A 338 -3.21 39.14 4.70
N GLU A 339 -4.11 39.22 5.68
CA GLU A 339 -5.50 39.56 5.44
C GLU A 339 -5.54 40.93 4.75
N LEU A 340 -5.70 40.94 3.43
CA LEU A 340 -6.19 42.13 2.72
C LEU A 340 -7.69 41.94 2.50
N GLU A 341 -8.46 42.66 3.31
CA GLU A 341 -9.88 42.89 3.12
C GLU A 341 -10.16 43.29 1.67
N ILE A 342 -10.91 42.46 0.93
CA ILE A 342 -11.47 42.84 -0.36
C ILE A 342 -12.63 43.78 -0.08
N THR A 343 -12.33 45.08 0.00
CA THR A 343 -13.34 46.13 -0.16
C THR A 343 -13.79 46.13 -1.62
N SER A 344 -15.08 45.92 -1.80
CA SER A 344 -15.76 45.86 -3.08
C SER A 344 -15.87 47.26 -3.70
N SER A 345 -14.90 47.64 -4.53
CA SER A 345 -15.06 48.75 -5.47
C SER A 345 -14.05 48.64 -6.62
N ASN A 346 -14.58 48.45 -7.83
CA ASN A 346 -13.96 48.53 -9.17
C ASN A 346 -13.83 47.20 -9.92
N LEU A 347 -14.90 46.81 -10.64
CA LEU A 347 -14.79 45.97 -11.85
C LEU A 347 -14.70 46.87 -13.09
N PRO A 348 -13.76 46.64 -14.01
CA PRO A 348 -13.86 47.14 -15.37
C PRO A 348 -14.77 46.22 -16.21
N SER A 349 -15.80 46.82 -16.80
CA SER A 349 -16.73 46.21 -17.75
C SER A 349 -16.03 45.77 -19.03
N GLN A 350 -16.15 44.49 -19.41
CA GLN A 350 -16.01 44.07 -20.80
C GLN A 350 -17.30 43.38 -21.27
N ARG A 351 -17.75 43.86 -22.42
CA ARG A 351 -19.07 43.73 -22.99
C ARG A 351 -19.29 42.33 -23.57
N HIS A 352 -20.47 41.78 -23.31
CA HIS A 352 -21.06 40.70 -24.09
C HIS A 352 -21.48 41.21 -25.47
N GLU A 353 -20.89 40.68 -26.54
CA GLU A 353 -21.48 40.76 -27.88
C GLU A 353 -22.20 39.46 -28.19
N ARG A 354 -23.52 39.56 -28.30
CA ARG A 354 -24.39 38.56 -28.93
C ARG A 354 -24.35 38.82 -30.43
N HIS A 355 -24.16 37.79 -31.24
CA HIS A 355 -24.52 37.87 -32.65
C HIS A 355 -25.58 36.84 -33.02
N ASP A 356 -26.60 37.41 -33.64
CA ASP A 356 -27.89 36.90 -34.06
C ASP A 356 -27.79 36.12 -35.39
N SER A 357 -28.95 35.58 -35.76
CA SER A 357 -29.26 34.49 -36.67
C SER A 357 -29.38 34.84 -38.18
N GLY A 358 -28.95 33.88 -39.03
CA GLY A 358 -29.45 33.58 -40.39
C GLY A 358 -28.87 34.35 -41.60
N PRO A 359 -29.05 33.90 -42.87
CA PRO A 359 -29.63 32.64 -43.38
C PRO A 359 -28.73 31.85 -44.36
N ALA A 360 -29.12 30.60 -44.64
CA ALA A 360 -28.44 29.63 -45.52
C ALA A 360 -28.77 29.79 -47.03
N PRO A 361 -27.92 29.31 -47.96
CA PRO A 361 -28.30 29.00 -49.33
C PRO A 361 -28.50 27.49 -49.59
N ARG A 362 -29.47 27.17 -50.46
CA ARG A 362 -29.91 25.83 -50.87
C ARG A 362 -29.16 25.32 -52.13
N THR A 363 -28.68 24.06 -52.09
CA THR A 363 -28.62 22.91 -53.07
C THR A 363 -28.52 23.12 -54.61
N PRO A 364 -28.16 22.11 -55.47
CA PRO A 364 -28.14 20.63 -55.27
C PRO A 364 -26.96 19.83 -55.90
N GLY A 365 -26.77 18.56 -55.49
CA GLY A 365 -25.84 17.62 -56.15
C GLY A 365 -25.93 16.15 -55.71
N GLN A 366 -26.85 15.41 -56.34
CA GLN A 366 -26.90 13.97 -56.67
C GLN A 366 -26.36 12.85 -55.72
N ILE A 367 -27.34 12.09 -55.19
CA ILE A 367 -27.53 10.62 -55.20
C ILE A 367 -26.28 9.69 -55.22
N GLY A 368 -26.17 8.88 -54.16
CA GLY A 368 -25.45 7.60 -54.18
C GLY A 368 -25.66 6.79 -52.88
N LYS A 369 -26.74 6.00 -52.80
CA LYS A 369 -26.99 5.05 -51.71
C LYS A 369 -25.99 3.90 -51.77
N LYS A 370 -25.21 3.66 -50.70
CA LYS A 370 -24.52 2.38 -50.44
C LYS A 370 -25.11 1.70 -49.20
N PRO A 371 -25.20 0.36 -49.16
CA PRO A 371 -25.94 -0.36 -48.13
C PRO A 371 -25.18 -0.37 -46.79
N LYS A 372 -25.94 -0.34 -45.68
CA LYS A 372 -25.43 -0.48 -44.32
C LYS A 372 -24.80 -1.87 -44.13
N ALA A 373 -23.52 -1.90 -43.77
CA ALA A 373 -22.85 -3.10 -43.26
C ALA A 373 -23.42 -3.47 -41.88
N PRO A 374 -23.49 -4.77 -41.53
CA PRO A 374 -24.04 -5.21 -40.26
C PRO A 374 -23.16 -4.75 -39.09
N ILE A 375 -23.81 -4.28 -38.02
CA ILE A 375 -23.22 -3.90 -36.75
C ILE A 375 -22.39 -5.08 -36.23
N SER A 376 -21.07 -4.92 -36.21
CA SER A 376 -20.17 -5.89 -35.60
C SER A 376 -20.53 -5.99 -34.12
N THR A 377 -20.93 -7.18 -33.68
CA THR A 377 -21.14 -7.52 -32.29
C THR A 377 -19.90 -7.13 -31.49
N ALA A 378 -20.09 -6.26 -30.49
CA ALA A 378 -19.02 -5.85 -29.59
C ALA A 378 -18.40 -7.10 -28.95
N ARG A 379 -17.16 -7.40 -29.33
CA ARG A 379 -16.39 -8.52 -28.82
C ARG A 379 -16.20 -8.26 -27.33
N LYS A 380 -16.85 -9.05 -26.46
CA LYS A 380 -16.66 -8.97 -25.00
C LYS A 380 -15.15 -9.02 -24.73
N PRO A 381 -14.58 -8.10 -23.94
CA PRO A 381 -13.16 -8.15 -23.62
C PRO A 381 -12.84 -9.51 -23.01
N PRO A 382 -11.71 -10.15 -23.38
CA PRO A 382 -11.35 -11.44 -22.82
C PRO A 382 -11.23 -11.31 -21.31
N LYS A 383 -11.94 -12.19 -20.58
CA LYS A 383 -11.85 -12.26 -19.13
C LYS A 383 -10.42 -12.68 -18.77
N GLN A 384 -9.64 -11.76 -18.22
CA GLN A 384 -8.27 -12.05 -17.81
C GLN A 384 -8.33 -12.90 -16.53
N VAL A 385 -7.95 -14.16 -16.64
CA VAL A 385 -7.90 -15.12 -15.54
C VAL A 385 -6.61 -14.86 -14.75
N MET A 386 -6.70 -14.81 -13.43
CA MET A 386 -5.51 -14.71 -12.58
C MET A 386 -4.69 -16.00 -12.70
N GLY A 387 -3.42 -15.88 -13.07
CA GLY A 387 -2.49 -16.99 -13.23
C GLY A 387 -1.32 -16.89 -12.26
N GLN A 388 -0.34 -17.77 -12.46
CA GLN A 388 0.93 -17.72 -11.74
C GLN A 388 2.02 -17.10 -12.62
N CYS A 389 2.87 -16.28 -12.02
CA CYS A 389 4.01 -15.70 -12.69
C CYS A 389 4.99 -16.79 -13.13
N LYS A 390 5.35 -16.82 -14.41
CA LYS A 390 6.28 -17.80 -14.99
C LYS A 390 7.70 -17.76 -14.37
N ARG A 391 8.09 -16.66 -13.70
CA ARG A 391 9.43 -16.49 -13.12
C ARG A 391 9.53 -16.84 -11.64
N CYS A 392 8.52 -16.46 -10.85
CA CYS A 392 8.58 -16.61 -9.39
C CYS A 392 7.39 -17.36 -8.79
N GLY A 393 6.46 -17.85 -9.62
CA GLY A 393 5.24 -18.53 -9.18
C GLY A 393 4.22 -17.62 -8.46
N TYR A 394 4.54 -16.34 -8.21
CA TYR A 394 3.65 -15.42 -7.52
C TYR A 394 2.40 -15.11 -8.35
N LEU A 395 1.27 -14.87 -7.69
CA LEU A 395 0.01 -14.57 -8.34
C LEU A 395 0.12 -13.33 -9.24
N SER A 396 -0.37 -13.45 -10.47
CA SER A 396 -0.30 -12.37 -11.44
C SER A 396 -1.38 -12.53 -12.52
N SER A 397 -2.02 -11.43 -12.86
CA SER A 397 -2.92 -11.29 -14.01
C SER A 397 -2.17 -11.29 -15.36
N GLN A 398 -0.85 -11.05 -15.31
CA GLN A 398 0.06 -11.11 -16.45
C GLN A 398 1.03 -12.30 -16.33
N ASP A 399 1.65 -12.71 -17.43
CA ASP A 399 2.65 -13.78 -17.45
C ASP A 399 3.82 -13.57 -16.47
N ILE A 400 4.20 -12.31 -16.24
CA ILE A 400 5.27 -11.89 -15.34
C ILE A 400 4.70 -10.89 -14.34
N CYS A 401 4.90 -11.13 -13.05
CA CYS A 401 4.37 -10.24 -12.01
C CYS A 401 5.14 -8.91 -11.98
N LYS A 402 4.50 -7.86 -11.43
CA LYS A 402 5.09 -6.52 -11.36
C LYS A 402 6.44 -6.50 -10.66
N ALA A 403 6.62 -7.23 -9.56
CA ALA A 403 7.91 -7.28 -8.88
C ALA A 403 9.01 -7.86 -9.78
N CYS A 404 8.73 -8.95 -10.53
CA CYS A 404 9.70 -9.50 -11.47
C CYS A 404 10.04 -8.54 -12.62
N VAL A 405 9.07 -7.75 -13.09
CA VAL A 405 9.31 -6.69 -14.08
C VAL A 405 10.20 -5.59 -13.50
N LEU A 406 9.89 -5.14 -12.28
CA LEU A 406 10.68 -4.11 -11.58
C LEU A 406 12.11 -4.59 -11.30
N LEU A 407 12.28 -5.84 -10.85
CA LEU A 407 13.58 -6.46 -10.60
C LEU A 407 14.39 -6.62 -11.89
N GLU A 408 13.75 -6.97 -13.00
CA GLU A 408 14.44 -7.01 -14.29
C GLU A 408 14.94 -5.63 -14.70
N GLY A 409 14.15 -4.57 -14.47
CA GLY A 409 14.58 -3.19 -14.70
C GLY A 409 15.81 -2.81 -13.88
N LEU A 410 15.84 -3.17 -12.59
CA LEU A 410 16.99 -2.94 -11.71
C LEU A 410 18.23 -3.73 -12.16
N ASN A 411 18.06 -5.02 -12.46
CA ASN A 411 19.17 -5.88 -12.87
C ASN A 411 19.76 -5.49 -14.24
N LYS A 412 18.96 -4.94 -15.16
CA LYS A 412 19.46 -4.42 -16.45
C LYS A 412 20.39 -3.22 -16.29
N ASN A 413 20.13 -2.39 -15.29
CA ASN A 413 20.91 -1.19 -15.00
C ASN A 413 22.10 -1.47 -14.06
N ARG A 414 22.33 -2.73 -13.66
CA ARG A 414 23.49 -3.07 -12.83
C ARG A 414 24.72 -3.10 -13.74
N PRO A 415 25.79 -2.33 -13.45
CA PRO A 415 27.02 -2.42 -14.21
C PRO A 415 27.53 -3.85 -14.14
N LYS A 416 27.64 -4.51 -15.30
CA LYS A 416 28.22 -5.85 -15.41
C LYS A 416 29.73 -5.74 -15.27
N ASN A 417 30.20 -5.44 -14.06
CA ASN A 417 31.61 -5.55 -13.73
C ASN A 417 31.89 -7.01 -13.33
N VAL A 418 31.60 -7.94 -14.24
CA VAL A 418 32.21 -9.26 -14.19
C VAL A 418 33.46 -9.12 -15.05
N ILE A 419 34.57 -8.76 -14.40
CA ILE A 419 35.87 -9.11 -14.96
C ILE A 419 35.89 -10.63 -14.83
N GLU A 420 35.58 -11.34 -15.92
CA GLU A 420 35.98 -12.73 -16.04
C GLU A 420 37.50 -12.71 -15.98
N VAL A 421 38.05 -12.93 -14.78
CA VAL A 421 39.44 -13.34 -14.66
C VAL A 421 39.44 -14.76 -15.22
N VAL A 422 39.60 -14.84 -16.54
CA VAL A 422 40.02 -16.07 -17.21
C VAL A 422 41.37 -16.40 -16.61
N TYR A 423 41.37 -17.26 -15.59
CA TYR A 423 42.58 -18.00 -15.25
C TYR A 423 42.80 -18.94 -16.43
N ASP A 424 43.65 -18.52 -17.37
CA ASP A 424 44.29 -19.42 -18.33
C ASP A 424 45.19 -20.37 -17.53
N GLY A 425 44.58 -21.42 -16.97
CA GLY A 425 45.21 -22.45 -16.17
C GLY A 425 46.18 -23.35 -16.96
N ASP A 426 46.25 -23.19 -18.28
CA ASP A 426 47.01 -24.10 -19.15
C ASP A 426 48.40 -23.58 -19.55
N ALA A 427 48.79 -22.36 -19.14
CA ALA A 427 50.12 -21.81 -19.45
C ALA A 427 51.16 -22.03 -18.33
N GLN A 428 50.75 -22.20 -17.07
CA GLN A 428 51.68 -22.32 -15.93
C GLN A 428 52.12 -23.75 -15.63
N GLU A 429 51.37 -24.79 -16.02
CA GLU A 429 51.81 -26.18 -15.82
C GLU A 429 52.94 -26.58 -16.79
N ALA A 430 52.97 -26.03 -18.01
CA ALA A 430 53.99 -26.36 -19.01
C ALA A 430 55.38 -25.78 -18.66
N GLU A 431 55.44 -24.64 -17.97
CA GLU A 431 56.70 -24.00 -17.59
C GLU A 431 57.29 -24.64 -16.32
N VAL A 432 56.46 -24.99 -15.34
CA VAL A 432 56.88 -25.69 -14.11
C VAL A 432 57.35 -27.13 -14.41
N GLN A 433 56.73 -27.83 -15.36
CA GLN A 433 57.17 -29.17 -15.78
C GLN A 433 58.49 -29.16 -16.57
N ARG A 434 58.78 -28.09 -17.34
CA ARG A 434 60.08 -27.93 -18.01
C ARG A 434 61.22 -27.67 -17.02
N VAL A 435 60.98 -26.82 -16.01
CA VAL A 435 61.98 -26.52 -14.97
C VAL A 435 62.25 -27.74 -14.08
N THR A 436 61.22 -28.49 -13.70
CA THR A 436 61.39 -29.70 -12.88
C THR A 436 62.03 -30.88 -13.63
N ASN A 437 61.77 -31.03 -14.92
CA ASN A 437 62.46 -32.04 -15.75
C ASN A 437 63.92 -31.68 -16.09
N GLY A 438 64.25 -30.39 -16.15
CA GLY A 438 65.63 -29.91 -16.28
C GLY A 438 66.49 -30.21 -15.04
N LEU A 439 65.92 -30.05 -13.84
CA LEU A 439 66.59 -30.33 -12.56
C LEU A 439 66.83 -31.83 -12.32
N LYS A 440 65.92 -32.72 -12.75
CA LYS A 440 66.10 -34.18 -12.62
C LYS A 440 67.16 -34.76 -13.55
N LYS A 441 67.41 -34.14 -14.72
CA LYS A 441 68.46 -34.61 -15.65
C LYS A 441 69.87 -34.25 -15.18
N ALA A 442 70.04 -33.17 -14.42
CA ALA A 442 71.34 -32.76 -13.87
C ALA A 442 71.80 -33.59 -12.65
N GLN A 443 70.92 -34.40 -12.04
CA GLN A 443 71.24 -35.23 -10.88
C GLN A 443 71.53 -36.71 -11.22
N ILE A 444 71.54 -37.11 -12.50
CA ILE A 444 71.80 -38.50 -12.91
C ILE A 444 73.16 -38.64 -13.65
N GLU A 445 73.90 -37.55 -13.90
CA GLU A 445 75.24 -37.59 -14.53
C GLU A 445 76.40 -37.35 -13.56
N ALA A 446 76.17 -37.48 -12.25
CA ALA A 446 77.22 -37.43 -11.23
C ALA A 446 77.09 -38.60 -10.26
N ASP A 447 77.49 -39.79 -10.72
CA ASP A 447 78.12 -40.85 -9.94
C ASP A 447 78.87 -41.82 -10.88
#